data_AF-C7GLX8-F1
#
_entry.id   AF-C7GLX8-F1
#
_cell.length_a   1.000
_cell.length_b   1.000
_cell.length_c   1.000
_cell.angle_alpha   90.00
_cell.angle_beta   90.00
_cell.angle_gamma   90.00
#
_symmetry.space_group_name_H-M   'P 1'
#
loop_
_entity.id
_entity.type
_entity.pdbx_description
1 polymer ?
#
loop_
_entity_poly.entity_id
_entity_poly.type
_entity_poly.pdbx_seq_one_letter_code
_entity_poly.pdbx_strand_id
1 'polypeptide(L)'
;MKHSQKYRRYGIYEKTGNPFIKGLQRLLIACLFISGSLSIVVFQICLQVLLPWSKIRFQNGINQSKKAFIVLLCMILNMVTPSSLNVTFETSQPLKNSPNAKPCFRFKDRAIIIANHQMYADWIYLWWLSFVSNLGGNVYIILKKALQYIPLLGFGMRNFKFIFLSRNWQKDEEALTNSLVSMDLNARCKGPLTNYKSCYSKTNESIAAYNLIMFPEGTNLSLKTREKSEAFCQRAHLDHVRLRHLLLPHSKGLKFAVEKLAPSLDAIYDVTIGYSPALRTEYVGTKFTLKKIFLMGVYPEKVDFYIREFRVNEIPLQDDEVFFNWLLGVWKEKDQLLEDYYNTGQFKSNAKNDNQSIVVTTQTTGFQHETLTPRILSYYGFFAFLILVFVMKKIIDLTLNQT
;
A
#
# COMPACT_ATOMS: atom_id res chain seq x y z
N MET A 1 29.02 33.39 -2.67
CA MET A 1 29.23 32.88 -1.30
C MET A 1 28.78 31.43 -1.22
N LYS A 2 29.63 30.60 -0.62
CA LYS A 2 29.55 29.14 -0.52
C LYS A 2 28.20 28.65 0.07
N HIS A 3 27.41 27.96 -0.72
CA HIS A 3 26.41 27.02 -0.20
C HIS A 3 26.68 25.62 -0.73
N SER A 4 27.80 25.05 -0.25
CA SER A 4 27.90 23.62 -0.03
C SER A 4 26.93 23.27 1.11
N GLN A 5 25.64 23.20 0.81
CA GLN A 5 24.67 22.59 1.72
C GLN A 5 24.87 21.08 1.66
N LYS A 6 25.84 20.67 2.47
CA LYS A 6 26.17 19.34 2.96
C LYS A 6 24.90 18.49 3.03
N TYR A 7 24.64 17.68 1.99
CA TYR A 7 23.61 16.64 1.98
C TYR A 7 23.81 15.81 3.24
N ARG A 8 22.89 15.91 4.19
CA ARG A 8 22.87 15.12 5.42
C ARG A 8 22.42 13.70 5.05
N ARG A 9 23.38 12.91 4.59
CA ARG A 9 23.24 11.53 4.12
C ARG A 9 23.16 10.57 5.31
N TYR A 10 22.00 10.01 5.61
CA TYR A 10 21.80 9.19 6.81
C TYR A 10 21.42 7.72 6.55
N GLY A 11 21.72 7.15 5.38
CA GLY A 11 21.46 5.73 5.12
C GLY A 11 22.48 4.80 5.79
N ILE A 12 22.05 3.62 6.27
CA ILE A 12 22.94 2.59 6.86
C ILE A 12 24.11 2.25 5.90
N TYR A 13 23.85 2.23 4.59
CA TYR A 13 24.82 1.89 3.55
C TYR A 13 25.87 2.98 3.25
N GLU A 14 25.64 4.25 3.59
CA GLU A 14 26.62 5.33 3.39
C GLU A 14 27.37 5.69 4.66
N LYS A 15 26.82 5.38 5.85
CA LYS A 15 27.51 5.57 7.14
C LYS A 15 28.79 4.75 7.28
N THR A 16 28.94 3.68 6.48
CA THR A 16 30.11 2.82 6.50
C THR A 16 30.86 2.96 5.17
N GLY A 17 32.08 3.48 5.16
CA GLY A 17 32.91 3.53 3.95
C GLY A 17 33.36 2.14 3.48
N ASN A 18 33.23 1.11 4.33
CA ASN A 18 33.76 -0.22 4.12
C ASN A 18 32.83 -1.09 3.23
N PRO A 19 33.29 -1.54 2.05
CA PRO A 19 32.48 -2.34 1.13
C PRO A 19 32.06 -3.71 1.71
N PHE A 20 32.86 -4.31 2.58
CA PHE A 20 32.53 -5.56 3.26
C PHE A 20 31.31 -5.38 4.18
N ILE A 21 31.29 -4.30 4.97
CA ILE A 21 30.17 -3.99 5.86
C ILE A 21 28.89 -3.74 5.06
N LYS A 22 28.96 -3.02 3.94
CA LYS A 22 27.80 -2.84 3.03
C LYS A 22 27.30 -4.17 2.47
N GLY A 23 28.22 -5.06 2.07
CA GLY A 23 27.89 -6.41 1.61
C GLY A 23 27.15 -7.21 2.68
N LEU A 24 27.68 -7.21 3.90
CA LEU A 24 27.05 -7.88 5.05
C LEU A 24 25.67 -7.31 5.36
N GLN A 25 25.50 -5.98 5.37
CA GLN A 25 24.20 -5.34 5.59
C GLN A 25 23.16 -5.76 4.54
N ARG A 26 23.54 -5.80 3.25
CA ARG A 26 22.66 -6.27 2.16
C ARG A 26 22.25 -7.72 2.37
N LEU A 27 23.20 -8.57 2.74
CA LEU A 27 22.94 -9.99 3.03
C LEU A 27 21.98 -10.13 4.20
N LEU A 28 22.20 -9.41 5.31
CA LEU A 28 21.34 -9.46 6.49
C LEU A 28 19.91 -8.99 6.17
N ILE A 29 19.74 -7.92 5.39
CA ILE A 29 18.42 -7.43 4.97
C ILE A 29 17.71 -8.45 4.07
N ALA A 30 18.43 -9.07 3.12
CA ALA A 30 17.87 -10.13 2.29
C ALA A 30 17.47 -11.34 3.13
N CYS A 31 18.32 -11.79 4.07
CA CYS A 31 18.03 -12.87 4.99
C CYS A 31 16.81 -12.56 5.88
N LEU A 32 16.70 -11.33 6.39
CA LEU A 32 15.56 -10.89 7.20
C LEU A 32 14.26 -10.94 6.38
N PHE A 33 14.28 -10.41 5.16
CA PHE A 33 13.11 -10.42 4.27
C PHE A 33 12.69 -11.85 3.91
N ILE A 34 13.63 -12.71 3.52
CA ILE A 34 13.34 -14.09 3.11
C ILE A 34 12.85 -14.92 4.30
N SER A 35 13.55 -14.87 5.43
CA SER A 35 13.14 -15.59 6.65
C SER A 35 11.77 -15.13 7.16
N GLY A 36 11.51 -13.82 7.22
CA GLY A 36 10.22 -13.29 7.63
C GLY A 36 9.09 -13.68 6.68
N SER A 37 9.33 -13.62 5.37
CA SER A 37 8.38 -14.08 4.35
C SER A 37 8.09 -15.58 4.48
N LEU A 38 9.13 -16.39 4.76
CA LEU A 38 9.01 -17.83 4.99
C LEU A 38 8.17 -18.11 6.24
N SER A 39 8.45 -17.45 7.36
CA SER A 39 7.67 -17.61 8.59
C SER A 39 6.19 -17.25 8.39
N ILE A 40 5.90 -16.19 7.63
CA ILE A 40 4.53 -15.79 7.30
C ILE A 40 3.83 -16.86 6.47
N VAL A 41 4.50 -17.43 5.46
CA VAL A 41 3.93 -18.49 4.62
C VAL A 41 3.73 -19.78 5.40
N VAL A 42 4.68 -20.18 6.25
CA VAL A 42 4.52 -21.33 7.16
C VAL A 42 3.31 -21.12 8.06
N PHE A 43 3.16 -19.93 8.65
CA PHE A 43 1.99 -19.59 9.46
C PHE A 43 0.68 -19.72 8.66
N GLN A 44 0.64 -19.25 7.40
CA GLN A 44 -0.54 -19.42 6.55
C GLN A 44 -0.85 -20.89 6.25
N ILE A 45 0.16 -21.72 6.03
CA ILE A 45 0.00 -23.18 5.84
C ILE A 45 -0.56 -23.80 7.12
N CYS A 46 -0.03 -23.44 8.30
CA CYS A 46 -0.57 -23.88 9.58
C CYS A 46 -2.04 -23.48 9.76
N LEU A 47 -2.42 -22.26 9.37
CA LEU A 47 -3.83 -21.82 9.40
C LEU A 47 -4.72 -22.69 8.49
N GLN A 48 -4.25 -23.04 7.30
CA GLN A 48 -4.97 -23.90 6.36
C GLN A 48 -5.19 -25.31 6.91
N VAL A 49 -4.17 -25.88 7.58
CA VAL A 49 -4.22 -27.23 8.16
C VAL A 49 -5.03 -27.27 9.45
N LEU A 50 -4.84 -26.31 10.35
CA LEU A 50 -5.42 -26.32 11.70
C LEU A 50 -6.83 -25.73 11.78
N LEU A 51 -7.18 -24.78 10.90
CA LEU A 51 -8.47 -24.07 10.92
C LEU A 51 -9.28 -24.18 9.60
N PRO A 52 -9.33 -25.31 8.88
CA PRO A 52 -10.01 -25.36 7.57
C PRO A 52 -11.52 -25.07 7.64
N TRP A 53 -12.13 -25.34 8.80
CA TRP A 53 -13.58 -25.32 9.02
C TRP A 53 -14.06 -23.95 9.53
N SER A 54 -13.22 -23.20 10.24
CA SER A 54 -13.60 -21.90 10.82
C SER A 54 -13.17 -20.75 9.92
N LYS A 55 -14.05 -20.36 8.98
CA LYS A 55 -13.77 -19.26 8.02
C LYS A 55 -13.41 -17.94 8.70
N ILE A 56 -14.05 -17.62 9.83
CA ILE A 56 -13.78 -16.40 10.60
C ILE A 56 -12.38 -16.43 11.23
N ARG A 57 -12.03 -17.50 11.96
CA ARG A 57 -10.71 -17.62 12.59
C ARG A 57 -9.61 -17.69 11.54
N PHE A 58 -9.87 -18.40 10.44
CA PHE A 58 -8.97 -18.44 9.29
C PHE A 58 -8.72 -17.04 8.72
N GLN A 59 -9.79 -16.28 8.43
CA GLN A 59 -9.66 -14.92 7.90
C GLN A 59 -8.95 -13.98 8.89
N ASN A 60 -9.23 -14.08 10.19
CA ASN A 60 -8.47 -13.35 11.22
C ASN A 60 -6.98 -13.69 11.17
N GLY A 61 -6.63 -14.98 11.07
CA GLY A 61 -5.26 -15.42 10.89
C GLY A 61 -4.61 -14.82 9.62
N ILE A 62 -5.33 -14.81 8.51
CA ILE A 62 -4.85 -14.18 7.26
C ILE A 62 -4.65 -12.66 7.46
N ASN A 63 -5.59 -11.96 8.09
CA ASN A 63 -5.46 -10.53 8.39
C ASN A 63 -4.23 -10.26 9.28
N GLN A 64 -3.96 -11.12 10.26
CA GLN A 64 -2.75 -11.04 11.08
C GLN A 64 -1.48 -11.28 10.28
N SER A 65 -1.49 -12.25 9.36
CA SER A 65 -0.34 -12.49 8.46
C SER A 65 -0.07 -11.30 7.51
N LYS A 66 -1.12 -10.59 7.06
CA LYS A 66 -1.01 -9.32 6.32
C LYS A 66 -0.37 -8.22 7.17
N LYS A 67 -0.85 -8.04 8.41
CA LYS A 67 -0.26 -7.09 9.36
C LYS A 67 1.23 -7.41 9.58
N ALA A 68 1.58 -8.67 9.79
CA ALA A 68 2.97 -9.11 9.93
C ALA A 68 3.83 -8.76 8.71
N PHE A 69 3.30 -8.92 7.50
CA PHE A 69 4.04 -8.61 6.27
C PHE A 69 4.31 -7.11 6.10
N ILE A 70 3.32 -6.24 6.29
CA ILE A 70 3.56 -4.79 6.22
C ILE A 70 4.49 -4.32 7.34
N VAL A 71 4.38 -4.91 8.53
CA VAL A 71 5.30 -4.65 9.64
C VAL A 71 6.75 -5.01 9.26
N LEU A 72 6.99 -6.17 8.65
CA LEU A 72 8.31 -6.59 8.15
C LEU A 72 8.85 -5.61 7.10
N LEU A 73 8.02 -5.19 6.15
CA LEU A 73 8.40 -4.22 5.11
C LEU A 73 8.75 -2.86 5.72
N CYS A 74 7.93 -2.34 6.63
CA CYS A 74 8.17 -1.08 7.33
C CYS A 74 9.43 -1.13 8.19
N MET A 75 9.74 -2.26 8.83
CA MET A 75 10.98 -2.45 9.58
C MET A 75 12.20 -2.36 8.66
N ILE A 76 12.18 -3.10 7.54
CA ILE A 76 13.26 -3.06 6.55
C ILE A 76 13.40 -1.64 5.98
N LEU A 77 12.30 -0.99 5.64
CA LEU A 77 12.29 0.39 5.16
C LEU A 77 12.85 1.35 6.21
N ASN A 78 12.45 1.27 7.48
CA ASN A 78 13.05 2.09 8.54
C ASN A 78 14.57 1.92 8.65
N MET A 79 15.06 0.70 8.46
CA MET A 79 16.48 0.43 8.45
C MET A 79 17.12 1.12 7.24
N VAL A 80 16.63 0.88 6.02
CA VAL A 80 17.34 1.31 4.80
C VAL A 80 17.00 2.73 4.33
N THR A 81 15.86 3.27 4.77
CA THR A 81 15.27 4.56 4.37
C THR A 81 14.86 5.37 5.61
N PRO A 82 15.73 6.25 6.15
CA PRO A 82 15.35 7.25 7.15
C PRO A 82 14.56 8.42 6.54
N SER A 83 13.60 8.11 5.67
CA SER A 83 12.75 9.10 5.02
C SER A 83 11.83 9.76 6.05
N SER A 84 11.66 11.08 5.97
CA SER A 84 10.53 11.74 6.65
C SER A 84 9.24 11.49 5.87
N LEU A 85 8.14 11.21 6.59
CA LEU A 85 6.84 11.01 5.96
C LEU A 85 5.88 12.10 6.45
N ASN A 86 5.27 12.84 5.53
CA ASN A 86 4.31 13.89 5.86
C ASN A 86 2.95 13.58 5.25
N VAL A 87 1.91 13.60 6.06
CA VAL A 87 0.54 13.40 5.58
C VAL A 87 -0.20 14.73 5.67
N THR A 88 -0.68 15.20 4.51
CA THR A 88 -1.57 16.34 4.38
C THR A 88 -2.95 15.81 4.03
N PHE A 89 -3.91 15.99 4.92
CA PHE A 89 -5.28 15.51 4.74
C PHE A 89 -6.24 16.69 4.59
N GLU A 90 -7.06 16.66 3.55
CA GLU A 90 -8.15 17.60 3.33
C GLU A 90 -9.44 17.05 3.96
N THR A 91 -9.95 17.71 5.00
CA THR A 91 -11.20 17.33 5.68
C THR A 91 -12.27 18.40 5.48
N SER A 92 -13.53 17.98 5.27
CA SER A 92 -14.70 18.86 5.25
C SER A 92 -15.21 19.25 6.64
N GLN A 93 -14.69 18.62 7.70
CA GLN A 93 -15.07 18.89 9.09
C GLN A 93 -13.92 19.52 9.88
N PRO A 94 -14.19 20.57 10.67
CA PRO A 94 -13.24 21.05 11.66
C PRO A 94 -12.92 19.96 12.67
N LEU A 95 -11.62 19.62 12.75
CA LEU A 95 -11.12 18.81 13.85
C LEU A 95 -11.53 19.47 15.16
N LYS A 96 -12.22 18.72 16.03
CA LYS A 96 -12.43 19.17 17.40
C LYS A 96 -11.06 19.39 18.03
N ASN A 97 -10.73 20.65 18.31
CA ASN A 97 -9.56 21.06 19.07
C ASN A 97 -9.64 20.47 20.48
N SER A 98 -9.24 19.21 20.63
CA SER A 98 -8.83 18.70 21.93
C SER A 98 -7.34 19.02 22.07
N PRO A 99 -6.92 19.80 23.08
CA PRO A 99 -5.53 20.23 23.25
C PRO A 99 -4.53 19.08 23.39
N ASN A 100 -5.01 17.83 23.57
CA ASN A 100 -4.20 16.62 23.67
C ASN A 100 -4.50 15.57 22.58
N ALA A 101 -5.47 15.79 21.68
CA ALA A 101 -5.72 14.84 20.59
C ALA A 101 -4.78 15.13 19.43
N LYS A 102 -3.78 14.25 19.21
CA LYS A 102 -3.04 14.25 17.96
C LYS A 102 -4.03 14.08 16.82
N PRO A 103 -4.12 15.00 15.83
CA PRO A 103 -4.93 14.77 14.66
C PRO A 103 -4.43 13.50 13.96
N CYS A 104 -5.21 12.44 14.08
CA CYS A 104 -4.88 11.14 13.52
C CYS A 104 -5.77 10.94 12.29
N PHE A 105 -5.15 11.04 11.13
CA PHE A 105 -5.76 10.59 9.89
C PHE A 105 -6.12 9.10 10.00
N ARG A 106 -7.36 8.74 9.65
CA ARG A 106 -7.83 7.36 9.63
C ARG A 106 -8.78 7.15 8.47
N PHE A 107 -8.44 6.21 7.59
CA PHE A 107 -9.35 5.72 6.56
C PHE A 107 -10.57 5.04 7.16
N LYS A 108 -11.72 5.17 6.48
CA LYS A 108 -12.91 4.36 6.77
C LYS A 108 -12.65 2.87 6.52
N ASP A 109 -13.41 2.04 7.21
CA ASP A 109 -13.24 0.58 7.22
C ASP A 109 -13.43 -0.07 5.84
N ARG A 110 -14.30 0.49 4.98
CA ARG A 110 -14.62 -0.03 3.64
C ARG A 110 -14.34 1.05 2.60
N ALA A 111 -13.15 1.04 2.02
CA ALA A 111 -12.70 2.11 1.12
C ALA A 111 -11.95 1.60 -0.11
N ILE A 112 -12.01 2.39 -1.18
CA ILE A 112 -11.11 2.29 -2.32
C ILE A 112 -10.09 3.43 -2.19
N ILE A 113 -8.80 3.09 -2.29
CA ILE A 113 -7.71 4.05 -2.29
C ILE A 113 -7.18 4.15 -3.72
N ILE A 114 -7.32 5.30 -4.35
CA ILE A 114 -6.74 5.60 -5.65
C ILE A 114 -5.52 6.48 -5.48
N ALA A 115 -4.45 6.20 -6.23
CA ALA A 115 -3.23 7.00 -6.17
C ALA A 115 -2.57 7.16 -7.54
N ASN A 116 -1.74 8.21 -7.66
CA ASN A 116 -0.73 8.27 -8.72
C ASN A 116 0.34 7.18 -8.54
N HIS A 117 1.02 6.79 -9.62
CA HIS A 117 2.02 5.73 -9.59
C HIS A 117 3.39 6.17 -10.11
N GLN A 118 4.25 6.67 -9.21
CA GLN A 118 5.57 7.20 -9.57
C GLN A 118 6.70 6.17 -9.41
N MET A 119 6.64 5.24 -8.45
CA MET A 119 7.64 4.18 -8.30
C MET A 119 7.09 2.83 -7.84
N TYR A 120 7.90 1.79 -7.99
CA TYR A 120 7.47 0.42 -7.68
C TYR A 120 7.13 0.20 -6.20
N ALA A 121 7.63 1.04 -5.30
CA ALA A 121 7.40 0.92 -3.86
C ALA A 121 6.14 1.64 -3.36
N ASP A 122 5.41 2.37 -4.22
CA ASP A 122 4.23 3.18 -3.84
C ASP A 122 3.20 2.40 -3.01
N TRP A 123 2.96 1.14 -3.37
CA TRP A 123 2.01 0.27 -2.67
C TRP A 123 2.40 -0.02 -1.21
N ILE A 124 3.69 0.03 -0.86
CA ILE A 124 4.14 -0.16 0.53
C ILE A 124 3.73 1.07 1.36
N TYR A 125 3.90 2.26 0.79
CA TYR A 125 3.52 3.52 1.43
C TYR A 125 1.99 3.63 1.61
N LEU A 126 1.21 3.22 0.61
CA LEU A 126 -0.25 3.17 0.72
C LEU A 126 -0.72 2.12 1.73
N TRP A 127 -0.07 0.95 1.78
CA TRP A 127 -0.37 -0.06 2.80
C TRP A 127 0.02 0.45 4.20
N TRP A 128 1.09 1.24 4.33
CA TRP A 128 1.41 1.90 5.59
C TRP A 128 0.32 2.89 6.03
N LEU A 129 -0.25 3.70 5.13
CA LEU A 129 -1.39 4.57 5.44
C LEU A 129 -2.59 3.77 5.97
N SER A 130 -2.90 2.62 5.36
CA SER A 130 -3.92 1.70 5.87
C SER A 130 -3.52 1.08 7.22
N PHE A 131 -2.24 0.76 7.43
CA PHE A 131 -1.74 0.21 8.69
C PHE A 131 -1.91 1.19 9.86
N VAL A 132 -1.53 2.46 9.69
CA VAL A 132 -1.72 3.49 10.72
C VAL A 132 -3.20 3.85 10.94
N SER A 133 -4.06 3.54 9.97
CA SER A 133 -5.53 3.58 10.10
C SER A 133 -6.13 2.35 10.79
N ASN A 134 -5.31 1.45 11.33
CA ASN A 134 -5.68 0.15 11.90
C ASN A 134 -6.32 -0.85 10.92
N LEU A 135 -6.01 -0.72 9.63
CA LEU A 135 -6.56 -1.51 8.52
C LEU A 135 -5.47 -2.31 7.79
N GLY A 136 -4.28 -2.46 8.39
CA GLY A 136 -3.15 -3.18 7.78
C GLY A 136 -3.41 -4.66 7.48
N GLY A 137 -4.41 -5.27 8.13
CA GLY A 137 -4.86 -6.63 7.84
C GLY A 137 -5.94 -6.72 6.76
N ASN A 138 -6.49 -5.58 6.35
CA ASN A 138 -7.67 -5.46 5.51
C ASN A 138 -7.34 -4.89 4.13
N VAL A 139 -6.06 -4.85 3.76
CA VAL A 139 -5.63 -4.34 2.45
C VAL A 139 -5.80 -5.38 1.35
N TYR A 140 -6.28 -4.92 0.20
CA TYR A 140 -6.37 -5.65 -1.06
C TYR A 140 -5.69 -4.83 -2.14
N ILE A 141 -4.89 -5.48 -2.98
CA ILE A 141 -4.10 -4.79 -4.01
C ILE A 141 -4.35 -5.49 -5.35
N ILE A 142 -4.55 -4.69 -6.40
CA ILE A 142 -4.58 -5.18 -7.77
C ILE A 142 -3.14 -5.26 -8.31
N LEU A 143 -2.75 -6.44 -8.76
CA LEU A 143 -1.38 -6.79 -9.13
C LEU A 143 -1.31 -7.41 -10.52
N LYS A 144 -0.13 -7.31 -11.15
CA LYS A 144 0.15 -8.02 -12.41
C LYS A 144 0.08 -9.53 -12.18
N LYS A 145 -0.66 -10.24 -13.04
CA LYS A 145 -0.90 -11.70 -12.94
C LYS A 145 0.37 -12.54 -12.81
N ALA A 146 1.47 -12.11 -13.42
CA ALA A 146 2.76 -12.80 -13.33
C ALA A 146 3.32 -12.88 -11.89
N LEU A 147 2.98 -11.94 -11.00
CA LEU A 147 3.50 -11.89 -9.63
C LEU A 147 3.01 -13.05 -8.76
N GLN A 148 1.90 -13.70 -9.12
CA GLN A 148 1.39 -14.87 -8.38
C GLN A 148 2.32 -16.09 -8.46
N TYR A 149 3.22 -16.12 -9.44
CA TYR A 149 4.12 -17.24 -9.71
C TYR A 149 5.50 -17.07 -9.06
N ILE A 150 5.77 -15.94 -8.40
CA ILE A 150 7.02 -15.76 -7.66
C ILE A 150 7.04 -16.78 -6.52
N PRO A 151 8.06 -17.66 -6.41
CA PRO A 151 8.17 -18.61 -5.31
C PRO A 151 8.10 -17.89 -3.96
N LEU A 152 7.48 -18.53 -2.97
CA LEU A 152 7.19 -17.98 -1.63
C LEU A 152 6.21 -16.78 -1.65
N LEU A 153 6.58 -15.66 -2.26
CA LEU A 153 5.79 -14.42 -2.25
C LEU A 153 4.45 -14.58 -2.99
N GLY A 154 4.45 -15.23 -4.14
CA GLY A 154 3.23 -15.49 -4.93
C GLY A 154 2.23 -16.37 -4.18
N PHE A 155 2.70 -17.36 -3.43
CA PHE A 155 1.86 -18.15 -2.53
C PHE A 155 1.24 -17.28 -1.43
N GLY A 156 2.07 -16.47 -0.75
CA GLY A 156 1.61 -15.55 0.29
C GLY A 156 0.57 -14.55 -0.21
N MET A 157 0.81 -13.93 -1.37
CA MET A 157 -0.09 -12.96 -1.98
C MET A 157 -1.43 -13.58 -2.44
N ARG A 158 -1.43 -14.84 -2.89
CA ARG A 158 -2.69 -15.57 -3.18
C ARG A 158 -3.51 -15.79 -1.91
N ASN A 159 -2.87 -16.18 -0.81
CA ASN A 159 -3.56 -16.33 0.49
C ASN A 159 -4.07 -14.99 1.03
N PHE A 160 -3.37 -13.89 0.73
CA PHE A 160 -3.85 -12.53 1.02
C PHE A 160 -5.08 -12.12 0.20
N LYS A 161 -5.50 -12.92 -0.80
CA LYS A 161 -6.57 -12.59 -1.74
C LYS A 161 -6.31 -11.29 -2.50
N PHE A 162 -5.05 -11.00 -2.83
CA PHE A 162 -4.73 -9.96 -3.80
C PHE A 162 -5.27 -10.33 -5.18
N ILE A 163 -5.61 -9.32 -5.98
CA ILE A 163 -6.32 -9.50 -7.25
C ILE A 163 -5.30 -9.48 -8.38
N PHE A 164 -5.20 -10.58 -9.13
CA PHE A 164 -4.16 -10.76 -10.15
C PHE A 164 -4.72 -10.60 -11.57
N LEU A 165 -4.37 -9.51 -12.25
CA LEU A 165 -4.90 -9.17 -13.57
C LEU A 165 -3.85 -9.29 -14.68
N SER A 166 -4.27 -9.80 -15.83
CA SER A 166 -3.45 -9.96 -17.05
C SER A 166 -3.39 -8.70 -17.91
N ARG A 167 -4.07 -7.62 -17.51
CA ARG A 167 -4.27 -6.38 -18.29
C ARG A 167 -5.06 -6.65 -19.58
N ASN A 168 -5.99 -7.60 -19.51
CA ASN A 168 -6.92 -7.90 -20.58
C ASN A 168 -8.31 -8.08 -19.96
N TRP A 169 -9.21 -7.13 -20.22
CA TRP A 169 -10.55 -7.09 -19.64
C TRP A 169 -11.31 -8.42 -19.80
N GLN A 170 -11.35 -8.97 -21.01
CA GLN A 170 -12.12 -10.18 -21.33
C GLN A 170 -11.66 -11.40 -20.51
N LYS A 171 -10.36 -11.46 -20.16
CA LYS A 171 -9.79 -12.54 -19.33
C LYS A 171 -9.89 -12.29 -17.82
N ASP A 172 -10.04 -11.03 -17.44
CA ASP A 172 -9.85 -10.55 -16.08
C ASP A 172 -11.20 -10.23 -15.38
N GLU A 173 -12.25 -9.95 -16.14
CA GLU A 173 -13.56 -9.50 -15.66
C GLU A 173 -14.17 -10.46 -14.63
N GLU A 174 -14.18 -11.77 -14.91
CA GLU A 174 -14.75 -12.76 -14.01
C GLU A 174 -13.99 -12.82 -12.67
N ALA A 175 -12.66 -12.90 -12.72
CA ALA A 175 -11.82 -12.95 -11.53
C ALA A 175 -11.92 -11.68 -10.68
N LEU A 176 -12.01 -10.52 -11.33
CA LEU A 176 -12.22 -9.24 -10.67
C LEU A 176 -13.61 -9.17 -10.03
N THR A 177 -14.66 -9.58 -10.76
CA THR A 177 -16.04 -9.66 -10.25
C THR A 177 -16.12 -10.51 -8.99
N ASN A 178 -15.60 -11.74 -9.06
CA ASN A 178 -15.63 -12.68 -7.95
C ASN A 178 -14.94 -12.11 -6.69
N SER A 179 -13.82 -11.41 -6.88
CA SER A 179 -13.08 -10.78 -5.79
C SER A 179 -13.84 -9.61 -5.16
N LEU A 180 -14.39 -8.70 -5.98
CA LEU A 180 -15.13 -7.51 -5.53
C LEU A 180 -16.46 -7.89 -4.86
N VAL A 181 -17.23 -8.78 -5.48
CA VAL A 181 -18.50 -9.26 -4.92
C VAL A 181 -18.27 -10.02 -3.61
N SER A 182 -17.20 -10.83 -3.52
CA SER A 182 -16.83 -11.48 -2.26
C SER A 182 -16.48 -10.48 -1.17
N MET A 183 -15.73 -9.43 -1.49
CA MET A 183 -15.42 -8.35 -0.54
C MET A 183 -16.69 -7.64 -0.06
N ASP A 184 -17.56 -7.22 -0.97
CA ASP A 184 -18.84 -6.56 -0.66
C ASP A 184 -19.75 -7.44 0.21
N LEU A 185 -19.97 -8.70 -0.19
CA LEU A 185 -20.80 -9.63 0.57
C LEU A 185 -20.26 -9.85 1.98
N ASN A 186 -18.95 -10.03 2.13
CA ASN A 186 -18.34 -10.17 3.46
C ASN A 186 -18.52 -8.89 4.30
N ALA A 187 -18.29 -7.72 3.71
CA ALA A 187 -18.40 -6.43 4.40
C ALA A 187 -19.84 -6.12 4.86
N ARG A 188 -20.85 -6.67 4.19
CA ARG A 188 -22.27 -6.57 4.58
C ARG A 188 -22.75 -7.73 5.45
N CYS A 189 -21.86 -8.61 5.91
CA CYS A 189 -22.23 -9.82 6.64
C CYS A 189 -23.25 -10.66 5.86
N LYS A 190 -23.00 -10.88 4.57
CA LYS A 190 -23.76 -11.77 3.66
C LYS A 190 -22.90 -12.82 2.96
N GLY A 191 -21.58 -12.77 3.15
CA GLY A 191 -20.62 -13.71 2.57
C GLY A 191 -20.25 -14.87 3.50
N PRO A 192 -19.25 -15.70 3.13
CA PRO A 192 -18.81 -16.84 3.95
C PRO A 192 -18.24 -16.49 5.33
N LEU A 193 -18.02 -15.20 5.62
CA LEU A 193 -17.57 -14.70 6.92
C LEU A 193 -18.73 -14.40 7.90
N THR A 194 -19.94 -14.89 7.63
CA THR A 194 -21.12 -14.62 8.46
C THR A 194 -21.31 -15.62 9.60
N ASN A 195 -21.43 -15.07 10.81
CA ASN A 195 -22.46 -15.44 11.78
C ASN A 195 -23.08 -14.11 12.24
N TYR A 196 -24.41 -14.03 12.38
CA TYR A 196 -25.24 -12.81 12.59
C TYR A 196 -24.77 -11.82 13.69
N LYS A 197 -23.77 -12.20 14.51
CA LYS A 197 -23.17 -11.40 15.60
C LYS A 197 -21.71 -10.94 15.39
N SER A 198 -20.98 -11.33 14.34
CA SER A 198 -19.54 -10.99 14.25
C SER A 198 -19.03 -10.77 12.81
N CYS A 199 -19.21 -9.56 12.31
CA CYS A 199 -18.27 -8.96 11.34
C CYS A 199 -17.16 -8.17 12.04
N TYR A 200 -17.26 -8.00 13.36
CA TYR A 200 -16.29 -7.33 14.20
C TYR A 200 -15.61 -8.35 15.12
N SER A 201 -14.31 -8.16 15.31
CA SER A 201 -13.46 -8.84 16.30
C SER A 201 -13.87 -8.44 17.72
N LYS A 202 -13.45 -9.21 18.73
CA LYS A 202 -13.52 -8.82 20.16
C LYS A 202 -12.87 -7.46 20.44
N THR A 203 -11.98 -7.01 19.56
CA THR A 203 -11.27 -5.73 19.61
C THR A 203 -11.98 -4.60 18.85
N ASN A 204 -13.24 -4.78 18.43
CA ASN A 204 -14.00 -3.87 17.54
C ASN A 204 -13.34 -3.58 16.18
N GLU A 205 -12.35 -4.38 15.76
CA GLU A 205 -11.83 -4.33 14.38
C GLU A 205 -12.75 -5.10 13.44
N SER A 206 -13.18 -4.48 12.35
CA SER A 206 -13.98 -5.18 11.34
C SER A 206 -13.12 -6.25 10.63
N ILE A 207 -13.50 -7.50 10.82
CA ILE A 207 -12.88 -8.67 10.17
C ILE A 207 -13.07 -8.60 8.66
N ALA A 208 -14.19 -8.01 8.24
CA ALA A 208 -14.62 -7.89 6.84
C ALA A 208 -14.42 -6.48 6.25
N ALA A 209 -13.71 -5.59 6.95
CA ALA A 209 -13.22 -4.34 6.37
C ALA A 209 -12.33 -4.62 5.14
N TYR A 210 -12.28 -3.66 4.22
CA TYR A 210 -11.41 -3.72 3.06
C TYR A 210 -10.89 -2.33 2.70
N ASN A 211 -9.61 -2.27 2.34
CA ASN A 211 -8.99 -1.13 1.69
C ASN A 211 -8.41 -1.59 0.36
N LEU A 212 -9.12 -1.30 -0.73
CA LEU A 212 -8.73 -1.70 -2.08
C LEU A 212 -7.81 -0.64 -2.69
N ILE A 213 -6.52 -0.95 -2.82
CA ILE A 213 -5.54 -0.05 -3.44
C ILE A 213 -5.57 -0.24 -4.96
N MET A 214 -5.76 0.87 -5.67
CA MET A 214 -5.79 0.93 -7.12
C MET A 214 -4.89 2.06 -7.63
N PHE A 215 -4.20 1.79 -8.74
CA PHE A 215 -3.48 2.80 -9.51
C PHE A 215 -4.15 2.90 -10.88
N PRO A 216 -5.07 3.85 -11.10
CA PRO A 216 -5.76 3.99 -12.39
C PRO A 216 -4.81 4.21 -13.58
N GLU A 217 -3.59 4.71 -13.37
CA GLU A 217 -2.53 4.77 -14.39
C GLU A 217 -2.10 3.39 -14.92
N GLY A 218 -2.35 2.31 -14.17
CA GLY A 218 -2.07 0.92 -14.54
C GLY A 218 -0.59 0.52 -14.58
N THR A 219 0.33 1.48 -14.54
CA THR A 219 1.79 1.27 -14.58
C THR A 219 2.53 2.52 -14.11
N ASN A 220 3.82 2.37 -13.79
CA ASN A 220 4.66 3.52 -13.43
C ASN A 220 4.91 4.45 -14.61
N LEU A 221 5.04 5.73 -14.30
CA LEU A 221 5.54 6.73 -15.23
C LEU A 221 7.03 6.48 -15.56
N SER A 222 7.32 6.45 -16.85
CA SER A 222 8.64 6.33 -17.45
C SER A 222 8.59 6.94 -18.85
N LEU A 223 9.74 7.18 -19.48
CA LEU A 223 9.78 7.67 -20.86
C LEU A 223 8.92 6.82 -21.81
N LYS A 224 9.11 5.49 -21.76
CA LYS A 224 8.38 4.54 -22.62
C LYS A 224 6.87 4.51 -22.35
N THR A 225 6.44 4.63 -21.09
CA THR A 225 5.01 4.62 -20.76
C THR A 225 4.35 5.96 -21.08
N ARG A 226 5.10 7.07 -20.96
CA ARG A 226 4.69 8.40 -21.40
C ARG A 226 4.45 8.45 -22.91
N GLU A 227 5.42 8.01 -23.71
CA GLU A 227 5.27 7.95 -25.18
C GLU A 227 4.02 7.17 -25.60
N LYS A 228 3.72 6.06 -24.92
CA LYS A 228 2.51 5.27 -25.18
C LYS A 228 1.22 6.00 -24.79
N SER A 229 1.24 6.72 -23.66
CA SER A 229 0.10 7.54 -23.23
C SER A 229 -0.14 8.68 -24.22
N GLU A 230 0.92 9.32 -24.70
CA GLU A 230 0.84 10.42 -25.68
C GLU A 230 0.34 9.94 -27.04
N ALA A 231 0.82 8.80 -27.52
CA ALA A 231 0.31 8.17 -28.73
C ALA A 231 -1.16 7.72 -28.60
N PHE A 232 -1.64 7.45 -27.38
CA PHE A 232 -3.06 7.24 -27.13
C PHE A 232 -3.83 8.57 -27.18
N CYS A 233 -3.33 9.63 -26.55
CA CYS A 233 -3.95 10.96 -26.60
C CYS A 233 -4.17 11.42 -28.05
N GLN A 234 -3.13 11.33 -28.89
CA GLN A 234 -3.20 11.76 -30.29
C GLN A 234 -4.26 10.98 -31.08
N ARG A 235 -4.28 9.64 -30.92
CA ARG A 235 -5.24 8.78 -31.62
C ARG A 235 -6.68 8.96 -31.14
N ALA A 236 -6.86 9.32 -29.87
CA ALA A 236 -8.17 9.56 -29.26
C ALA A 236 -8.61 11.03 -29.34
N HIS A 237 -7.83 11.92 -29.99
CA HIS A 237 -8.07 13.38 -30.03
C HIS A 237 -8.14 14.04 -28.63
N LEU A 238 -7.37 13.50 -27.68
CA LEU A 238 -7.26 13.93 -26.28
C LEU A 238 -5.97 14.71 -26.00
N ASP A 239 -5.37 15.35 -27.01
CA ASP A 239 -4.11 16.10 -26.84
C ASP A 239 -4.22 17.25 -25.83
N HIS A 240 -5.40 17.86 -25.75
CA HIS A 240 -5.71 18.95 -24.83
C HIS A 240 -5.75 18.53 -23.35
N VAL A 241 -5.69 17.23 -23.04
CA VAL A 241 -5.69 16.70 -21.67
C VAL A 241 -4.39 15.98 -21.28
N ARG A 242 -3.31 16.22 -22.02
CA ARG A 242 -1.98 15.71 -21.68
C ARG A 242 -1.54 16.21 -20.30
N LEU A 243 -1.11 15.27 -19.45
CA LEU A 243 -0.60 15.52 -18.11
C LEU A 243 0.94 15.59 -18.11
N ARG A 244 1.52 16.38 -17.21
CA ARG A 244 2.97 16.63 -17.15
C ARG A 244 3.71 15.62 -16.28
N HIS A 245 3.10 15.21 -15.18
CA HIS A 245 3.70 14.42 -14.10
C HIS A 245 3.06 13.05 -13.92
N LEU A 246 1.98 12.77 -14.66
CA LEU A 246 1.16 11.56 -14.54
C LEU A 246 0.87 10.93 -15.90
N LEU A 247 0.53 9.64 -15.91
CA LEU A 247 -0.13 9.00 -17.05
C LEU A 247 -1.64 9.27 -17.01
N LEU A 248 -2.31 9.16 -18.16
CA LEU A 248 -3.78 9.22 -18.18
C LEU A 248 -4.38 8.04 -17.40
N PRO A 249 -5.43 8.28 -16.59
CA PRO A 249 -6.07 7.21 -15.84
C PRO A 249 -6.97 6.35 -16.73
N HIS A 250 -6.98 5.04 -16.46
CA HIS A 250 -7.94 4.10 -17.03
C HIS A 250 -9.21 4.05 -16.15
N SER A 251 -10.33 4.54 -16.68
CA SER A 251 -11.62 4.62 -15.95
C SER A 251 -12.27 3.26 -15.72
N LYS A 252 -12.27 2.37 -16.72
CA LYS A 252 -13.04 1.12 -16.74
C LYS A 252 -12.88 0.28 -15.47
N GLY A 253 -11.64 0.02 -15.06
CA GLY A 253 -11.36 -0.81 -13.88
C GLY A 253 -11.80 -0.17 -12.57
N LEU A 254 -11.62 1.16 -12.43
CA LEU A 254 -12.05 1.88 -11.25
C LEU A 254 -13.58 1.95 -11.18
N LYS A 255 -14.26 2.38 -12.26
CA LYS A 255 -15.74 2.44 -12.32
C LYS A 255 -16.34 1.11 -11.90
N PHE A 256 -15.87 0.02 -12.52
CA PHE A 256 -16.33 -1.33 -12.19
C PHE A 256 -16.14 -1.70 -10.73
N ALA A 257 -14.99 -1.34 -10.13
CA ALA A 257 -14.73 -1.59 -8.72
C ALA A 257 -15.70 -0.79 -7.82
N VAL A 258 -15.95 0.48 -8.14
CA VAL A 258 -16.91 1.31 -7.39
C VAL A 258 -18.32 0.74 -7.51
N GLU A 259 -18.78 0.38 -8.70
CA GLU A 259 -20.12 -0.19 -8.91
C GLU A 259 -20.35 -1.48 -8.13
N LYS A 260 -19.37 -2.40 -8.15
CA LYS A 260 -19.49 -3.70 -7.44
C LYS A 260 -19.41 -3.55 -5.91
N LEU A 261 -18.70 -2.54 -5.43
CA LEU A 261 -18.51 -2.28 -4.00
C LEU A 261 -19.51 -1.27 -3.42
N ALA A 262 -20.22 -0.51 -4.26
CA ALA A 262 -21.16 0.56 -3.86
C ALA A 262 -22.13 0.18 -2.73
N PRO A 263 -22.67 -1.07 -2.64
CA PRO A 263 -23.57 -1.43 -1.54
C PRO A 263 -22.92 -1.41 -0.14
N SER A 264 -21.60 -1.49 -0.06
CA SER A 264 -20.83 -1.49 1.20
C SER A 264 -19.77 -0.41 1.32
N LEU A 265 -19.45 0.28 0.22
CA LEU A 265 -18.37 1.26 0.16
C LEU A 265 -18.69 2.50 1.01
N ASP A 266 -17.77 2.90 1.87
CA ASP A 266 -17.92 4.08 2.74
C ASP A 266 -17.32 5.37 2.15
N ALA A 267 -16.26 5.24 1.37
CA ALA A 267 -15.54 6.37 0.75
C ALA A 267 -14.57 5.91 -0.34
N ILE A 268 -14.20 6.84 -1.22
CA ILE A 268 -13.00 6.74 -2.04
C ILE A 268 -11.98 7.76 -1.53
N TYR A 269 -10.76 7.28 -1.26
CA TYR A 269 -9.66 8.15 -0.89
C TYR A 269 -8.75 8.38 -2.08
N ASP A 270 -8.58 9.65 -2.40
CA ASP A 270 -7.72 10.13 -3.46
C ASP A 270 -6.37 10.56 -2.88
N VAL A 271 -5.31 9.81 -3.17
CA VAL A 271 -3.97 10.03 -2.61
C VAL A 271 -3.02 10.50 -3.69
N THR A 272 -2.36 11.64 -3.48
CA THR A 272 -1.26 12.13 -4.31
C THR A 272 0.03 11.97 -3.52
N ILE A 273 0.97 11.19 -4.04
CA ILE A 273 2.27 10.96 -3.42
C ILE A 273 3.33 11.79 -4.13
N GLY A 274 4.08 12.58 -3.36
CA GLY A 274 5.21 13.37 -3.80
C GLY A 274 6.51 12.88 -3.15
N TYR A 275 7.61 12.90 -3.91
CA TYR A 275 8.92 12.42 -3.46
C TYR A 275 9.97 13.51 -3.52
N SER A 276 10.81 13.63 -2.50
CA SER A 276 11.95 14.54 -2.46
C SER A 276 13.24 13.80 -2.12
N PRO A 277 14.40 14.12 -2.73
CA PRO A 277 14.57 15.04 -3.86
C PRO A 277 14.23 14.34 -5.18
N ALA A 278 13.08 14.64 -5.76
CA ALA A 278 12.78 14.36 -7.16
C ALA A 278 12.61 15.68 -7.89
N LEU A 279 13.20 15.78 -9.08
CA LEU A 279 13.16 16.97 -9.91
C LEU A 279 12.00 16.84 -10.91
N ARG A 280 11.40 17.98 -11.26
CA ARG A 280 10.31 18.13 -12.25
C ARG A 280 10.52 17.35 -13.56
N THR A 281 11.77 17.13 -13.97
CA THR A 281 12.16 16.47 -15.23
C THR A 281 12.59 15.01 -15.07
N GLU A 282 12.72 14.51 -13.84
CA GLU A 282 13.17 13.14 -13.57
C GLU A 282 11.98 12.21 -13.31
N TYR A 283 12.10 10.96 -13.76
CA TYR A 283 11.15 9.91 -13.38
C TYR A 283 11.54 9.33 -12.03
N VAL A 284 10.72 9.53 -11.00
CA VAL A 284 10.94 9.00 -9.64
C VAL A 284 11.29 7.51 -9.66
N GLY A 285 10.58 6.71 -10.46
CA GLY A 285 10.81 5.28 -10.58
C GLY A 285 12.18 4.86 -11.12
N THR A 286 12.90 5.71 -11.87
CA THR A 286 14.28 5.40 -12.31
C THR A 286 15.31 5.75 -11.24
N LYS A 287 15.02 6.76 -10.42
CA LYS A 287 15.84 7.18 -9.29
C LYS A 287 15.72 6.22 -8.09
N PHE A 288 14.51 5.85 -7.74
CA PHE A 288 14.19 5.04 -6.56
C PHE A 288 13.60 3.68 -6.97
N THR A 289 14.42 2.87 -7.63
CA THR A 289 14.05 1.47 -7.93
C THR A 289 14.09 0.61 -6.66
N LEU A 290 13.40 -0.53 -6.64
CA LEU A 290 13.45 -1.47 -5.50
C LEU A 290 14.90 -1.87 -5.15
N LYS A 291 15.72 -2.19 -6.16
CA LYS A 291 17.14 -2.51 -5.98
C LYS A 291 17.88 -1.34 -5.31
N LYS A 292 17.64 -0.12 -5.78
CA LYS A 292 18.30 1.08 -5.28
C LYS A 292 17.91 1.39 -3.83
N ILE A 293 16.61 1.30 -3.51
CA ILE A 293 16.09 1.50 -2.15
C ILE A 293 16.63 0.43 -1.20
N PHE A 294 16.37 -0.85 -1.51
CA PHE A 294 16.59 -1.94 -0.55
C PHE A 294 18.02 -2.45 -0.49
N LEU A 295 18.81 -2.32 -1.55
CA LEU A 295 20.17 -2.88 -1.60
C LEU A 295 21.27 -1.81 -1.73
N MET A 296 20.96 -0.63 -2.26
CA MET A 296 21.97 0.41 -2.49
C MET A 296 21.84 1.60 -1.54
N GLY A 297 20.75 1.70 -0.77
CA GLY A 297 20.51 2.83 0.14
C GLY A 297 20.20 4.14 -0.56
N VAL A 298 19.64 4.07 -1.77
CA VAL A 298 19.19 5.26 -2.52
C VAL A 298 17.67 5.35 -2.37
N TYR A 299 17.23 6.31 -1.57
CA TYR A 299 15.84 6.48 -1.14
C TYR A 299 15.43 7.96 -1.17
N PRO A 300 14.13 8.28 -1.24
CA PRO A 300 13.65 9.65 -1.10
C PRO A 300 13.85 10.15 0.34
N GLU A 301 14.43 11.33 0.53
CA GLU A 301 14.56 11.99 1.83
C GLU A 301 13.20 12.33 2.45
N LYS A 302 12.21 12.69 1.61
CA LYS A 302 10.83 12.93 2.03
C LYS A 302 9.83 12.21 1.14
N VAL A 303 8.80 11.66 1.77
CA VAL A 303 7.61 11.12 1.11
C VAL A 303 6.40 11.85 1.67
N ASP A 304 5.80 12.69 0.83
CA ASP A 304 4.66 13.49 1.22
C ASP A 304 3.39 12.91 0.59
N PHE A 305 2.31 12.93 1.34
CA PHE A 305 0.98 12.50 0.90
C PHE A 305 0.04 13.69 0.95
N TYR A 306 -0.75 13.87 -0.10
CA TYR A 306 -1.93 14.73 -0.10
C TYR A 306 -3.16 13.86 -0.30
N ILE A 307 -4.11 13.90 0.63
CA ILE A 307 -5.22 12.96 0.68
C ILE A 307 -6.55 13.70 0.72
N ARG A 308 -7.46 13.30 -0.16
CA ARG A 308 -8.84 13.78 -0.21
C ARG A 308 -9.82 12.63 -0.05
N GLU A 309 -10.99 12.92 0.50
CA GLU A 309 -12.10 11.96 0.61
C GLU A 309 -13.23 12.33 -0.35
N PHE A 310 -13.64 11.39 -1.20
CA PHE A 310 -14.84 11.50 -2.02
C PHE A 310 -15.95 10.63 -1.45
N ARG A 311 -17.15 11.21 -1.29
CA ARG A 311 -18.33 10.44 -0.86
C ARG A 311 -18.87 9.63 -2.03
N VAL A 312 -19.35 8.43 -1.74
CA VAL A 312 -19.79 7.48 -2.79
C VAL A 312 -20.96 8.02 -3.61
N ASN A 313 -21.84 8.80 -2.99
CA ASN A 313 -22.99 9.43 -3.65
C ASN A 313 -22.63 10.62 -4.56
N GLU A 314 -21.41 11.16 -4.46
CA GLU A 314 -20.92 12.27 -5.28
C GLU A 314 -20.23 11.77 -6.56
N ILE A 315 -20.01 10.47 -6.70
CA ILE A 315 -19.30 9.88 -7.83
C ILE A 315 -20.29 9.57 -8.96
N PRO A 316 -20.09 10.11 -10.17
CA PRO A 316 -21.02 9.93 -11.28
C PRO A 316 -20.83 8.56 -11.93
N LEU A 317 -21.59 7.56 -11.49
CA LEU A 317 -21.48 6.17 -11.97
C LEU A 317 -22.41 5.85 -13.15
N GLN A 318 -23.35 6.74 -13.48
CA GLN A 318 -24.45 6.45 -14.42
C GLN A 318 -23.98 6.29 -15.86
N ASP A 319 -22.93 7.02 -16.25
CA ASP A 319 -22.44 7.09 -17.62
C ASP A 319 -20.91 6.90 -17.67
N ASP A 320 -20.41 6.22 -18.71
CA ASP A 320 -18.98 5.92 -18.87
C ASP A 320 -18.15 7.17 -19.17
N GLU A 321 -18.69 8.08 -20.00
CA GLU A 321 -18.04 9.32 -20.40
C GLU A 321 -18.02 10.33 -19.25
N VAL A 322 -19.13 10.48 -18.53
CA VAL A 322 -19.21 11.35 -17.34
C VAL A 322 -18.25 10.86 -16.26
N PHE A 323 -18.18 9.55 -15.99
CA PHE A 323 -17.22 9.00 -15.04
C PHE A 323 -15.78 9.24 -15.49
N PHE A 324 -15.47 9.03 -16.78
CA PHE A 324 -14.15 9.29 -17.33
C PHE A 324 -13.75 10.75 -17.19
N ASN A 325 -14.64 11.70 -17.50
CA ASN A 325 -14.39 13.13 -17.38
C ASN A 325 -14.20 13.57 -15.93
N TRP A 326 -14.98 13.02 -14.99
CA TRP A 326 -14.76 13.23 -13.56
C TRP A 326 -13.37 12.74 -13.13
N LEU A 327 -13.01 11.51 -13.49
CA LEU A 327 -11.70 10.92 -13.15
C LEU A 327 -10.55 11.71 -13.77
N LEU A 328 -10.74 12.20 -14.98
CA LEU A 328 -9.77 13.05 -15.67
C LEU A 328 -9.60 14.41 -14.96
N GLY A 329 -10.68 15.01 -14.45
CA GLY A 329 -10.63 16.19 -13.60
C GLY A 329 -9.80 15.95 -12.34
N VAL A 330 -10.08 14.85 -11.64
CA VAL A 330 -9.29 14.41 -10.47
C VAL A 330 -7.80 14.30 -10.82
N TRP A 331 -7.46 13.69 -11.97
CA TRP A 331 -6.07 13.55 -12.42
C TRP A 331 -5.40 14.87 -12.83
N LYS A 332 -6.14 15.80 -13.44
CA LYS A 332 -5.61 17.15 -13.75
C LYS A 332 -5.25 17.90 -12.48
N GLU A 333 -6.09 17.82 -11.45
CA GLU A 333 -5.81 18.43 -10.15
C GLU A 333 -4.60 17.78 -9.47
N LYS A 334 -4.45 16.45 -9.53
CA LYS A 334 -3.24 15.78 -9.05
C LYS A 334 -1.98 16.22 -9.78
N ASP A 335 -2.06 16.37 -11.10
CA ASP A 335 -0.93 16.80 -11.93
C ASP A 335 -0.47 18.20 -11.53
N GLN A 336 -1.43 19.11 -11.30
CA GLN A 336 -1.14 20.46 -10.80
C GLN A 336 -0.55 20.43 -9.38
N LEU A 337 -1.09 19.60 -8.47
CA LEU A 337 -0.53 19.43 -7.12
C LEU A 337 0.92 18.96 -7.16
N LEU A 338 1.29 18.08 -8.10
CA LEU A 338 2.66 17.63 -8.27
C LEU A 338 3.56 18.71 -8.87
N GLU A 339 3.07 19.51 -9.82
CA GLU A 339 3.80 20.67 -10.34
C GLU A 339 4.13 21.66 -9.22
N ASP A 340 3.14 21.99 -8.38
CA ASP A 340 3.31 22.88 -7.23
C ASP A 340 4.25 22.26 -6.18
N TYR A 341 4.14 20.96 -5.94
CA TYR A 341 5.03 20.21 -5.05
C TYR A 341 6.49 20.26 -5.53
N TYR A 342 6.76 20.05 -6.82
CA TYR A 342 8.13 20.11 -7.34
C TYR A 342 8.73 21.52 -7.32
N ASN A 343 7.89 22.55 -7.38
CA ASN A 343 8.33 23.95 -7.27
C ASN A 343 8.55 24.39 -5.81
N THR A 344 7.78 23.85 -4.87
CA THR A 344 7.75 24.35 -3.47
C THR A 344 8.31 23.38 -2.42
N GLY A 345 8.45 22.11 -2.76
CA GLY A 345 8.98 21.05 -1.90
C GLY A 345 8.01 20.54 -0.83
N GLN A 346 6.74 20.94 -0.87
CA GLN A 346 5.69 20.52 0.06
C GLN A 346 4.32 20.67 -0.60
N PHE A 347 3.34 19.84 -0.23
CA PHE A 347 1.96 20.10 -0.64
C PHE A 347 1.44 21.30 0.15
N LYS A 348 1.11 22.40 -0.56
CA LYS A 348 0.54 23.59 0.05
C LYS A 348 -0.98 23.46 0.13
N SER A 349 -1.54 23.94 1.24
CA SER A 349 -2.96 24.20 1.35
C SER A 349 -3.31 25.47 0.57
N ASN A 350 -4.27 25.42 -0.35
CA ASN A 350 -4.92 26.62 -0.87
C ASN A 350 -5.85 27.18 0.22
N ALA A 351 -5.27 27.82 1.24
CA ALA A 351 -6.01 28.51 2.31
C ALA A 351 -6.76 29.77 1.84
N LYS A 352 -6.90 29.99 0.52
CA LYS A 352 -7.61 31.16 -0.04
C LYS A 352 -9.10 30.93 -0.30
N ASN A 353 -9.60 29.71 -0.12
CA ASN A 353 -11.04 29.46 -0.10
C ASN A 353 -11.48 29.31 1.35
N ASP A 354 -11.95 30.41 1.94
CA ASP A 354 -12.52 30.49 3.30
C ASP A 354 -13.77 29.61 3.53
N ASN A 355 -14.18 28.81 2.54
CA ASN A 355 -15.34 27.95 2.65
C ASN A 355 -14.96 26.47 2.47
N GLN A 356 -14.97 25.76 3.61
CA GLN A 356 -15.36 24.36 3.80
C GLN A 356 -14.30 23.25 3.94
N SER A 357 -13.01 23.44 3.64
CA SER A 357 -12.00 22.38 3.92
C SER A 357 -10.86 22.83 4.85
N ILE A 358 -10.56 21.99 5.84
CA ILE A 358 -9.45 22.17 6.78
C ILE A 358 -8.34 21.20 6.39
N VAL A 359 -7.13 21.74 6.25
CA VAL A 359 -5.95 20.95 5.89
C VAL A 359 -5.13 20.66 7.13
N VAL A 360 -4.84 19.37 7.33
CA VAL A 360 -4.16 18.87 8.52
C VAL A 360 -2.87 18.21 8.09
N THR A 361 -1.74 18.78 8.51
CA THR A 361 -0.42 18.23 8.19
C THR A 361 0.21 17.58 9.41
N THR A 362 0.49 16.28 9.32
CA THR A 362 1.18 15.51 10.35
C THR A 362 2.53 15.03 9.83
N GLN A 363 3.62 15.43 10.50
CA GLN A 363 4.95 14.92 10.21
C GLN A 363 5.24 13.69 11.06
N THR A 364 5.82 12.67 10.43
CA THR A 364 6.25 11.45 11.12
C THR A 364 7.72 11.15 10.79
N THR A 365 8.48 10.81 11.83
CA THR A 365 9.88 10.40 11.72
C THR A 365 9.92 8.91 11.35
N GLY A 366 9.94 8.60 10.06
CA GLY A 366 9.93 7.23 9.56
C GLY A 366 8.63 6.48 9.85
N PHE A 367 8.67 5.16 9.70
CA PHE A 367 7.57 4.27 10.01
C PHE A 367 7.57 4.00 11.53
N GLN A 368 6.50 4.35 12.27
CA GLN A 368 6.50 4.29 13.74
C GLN A 368 6.95 2.93 14.32
N HIS A 369 8.12 2.92 14.98
CA HIS A 369 8.86 1.72 15.39
C HIS A 369 8.25 0.99 16.60
N GLU A 370 7.71 1.73 17.57
CA GLU A 370 7.30 1.21 18.88
C GLU A 370 6.06 0.28 18.83
N THR A 371 5.21 0.43 17.81
CA THR A 371 4.03 -0.44 17.60
C THR A 371 4.31 -1.71 16.81
N LEU A 372 5.52 -1.87 16.24
CA LEU A 372 5.85 -2.89 15.25
C LEU A 372 6.64 -4.07 15.84
N THR A 373 7.58 -3.81 16.74
CA THR A 373 8.56 -4.80 17.27
C THR A 373 7.96 -5.98 18.05
N PRO A 374 6.98 -5.80 18.96
CA PRO A 374 6.44 -6.92 19.75
C PRO A 374 5.68 -7.95 18.90
N ARG A 375 5.05 -7.50 17.81
CA ARG A 375 4.27 -8.37 16.91
C ARG A 375 5.19 -9.26 16.08
N ILE A 376 6.32 -8.72 15.59
CA ILE A 376 7.35 -9.49 14.89
C ILE A 376 7.90 -10.62 15.78
N LEU A 377 8.29 -10.31 17.02
CA LEU A 377 8.81 -11.33 17.95
C LEU A 377 7.82 -12.47 18.18
N SER A 378 6.51 -12.21 18.16
CA SER A 378 5.51 -13.28 18.30
C SER A 378 5.48 -14.23 17.08
N TYR A 379 5.68 -13.73 15.86
CA TYR A 379 5.72 -14.55 14.63
C TYR A 379 7.05 -15.26 14.43
N TYR A 380 8.18 -14.58 14.72
CA TYR A 380 9.50 -15.20 14.71
C TYR A 380 9.66 -16.19 15.87
N GLY A 381 9.08 -15.89 17.04
CA GLY A 381 9.02 -16.80 18.18
C GLY A 381 8.23 -18.07 17.86
N PHE A 382 7.13 -17.97 17.10
CA PHE A 382 6.40 -19.13 16.61
C PHE A 382 7.22 -19.97 15.61
N PHE A 383 7.96 -19.33 14.71
CA PHE A 383 8.85 -20.04 13.78
C PHE A 383 10.01 -20.73 14.51
N ALA A 384 10.63 -20.05 15.48
CA ALA A 384 11.64 -20.64 16.36
C ALA A 384 11.08 -21.82 17.17
N PHE A 385 9.84 -21.70 17.68
CA PHE A 385 9.15 -22.78 18.38
C PHE A 385 8.89 -23.99 17.46
N LEU A 386 8.43 -23.80 16.22
CA LEU A 386 8.22 -24.91 15.28
C LEU A 386 9.52 -25.60 14.88
N ILE A 387 10.61 -24.85 14.68
CA ILE A 387 11.95 -25.43 14.47
C ILE A 387 12.35 -26.25 15.70
N LEU A 388 12.16 -25.73 16.91
CA LEU A 388 12.49 -26.43 18.15
C LEU A 388 11.70 -27.73 18.26
N VAL A 389 10.40 -27.73 18.01
CA VAL A 389 9.56 -28.94 18.02
C VAL A 389 10.01 -29.96 16.97
N PHE A 390 10.37 -29.51 15.77
CA PHE A 390 10.88 -30.38 14.70
C PHE A 390 12.24 -31.02 15.06
N VAL A 391 13.17 -30.23 15.61
CA VAL A 391 14.48 -30.70 16.09
C VAL A 391 14.29 -31.69 17.24
N MET A 392 13.43 -31.37 18.21
CA MET A 392 13.09 -32.27 19.32
C MET A 392 12.53 -33.61 18.83
N LYS A 393 11.59 -33.58 17.86
CA LYS A 393 11.05 -34.80 17.25
C LYS A 393 12.15 -35.63 16.57
N LYS A 394 13.06 -34.98 15.81
CA LYS A 394 14.17 -35.67 15.16
C LYS A 394 15.18 -36.26 16.13
N ILE A 395 15.46 -35.59 17.24
CA ILE A 395 16.32 -36.13 18.31
C ILE A 395 15.65 -37.36 18.92
N ILE A 396 14.35 -37.30 19.22
CA ILE A 396 13.58 -38.44 19.76
C ILE A 396 13.61 -39.63 18.79
N ASP A 397 13.34 -39.41 17.50
CA ASP A 397 13.38 -40.44 16.46
C ASP A 397 14.79 -41.07 16.34
N LEU A 398 15.86 -40.29 16.53
CA LEU A 398 17.24 -40.79 16.50
C LEU A 398 17.58 -41.61 17.75
N THR A 399 17.10 -41.22 18.92
CA THR A 399 17.31 -41.96 20.17
C THR A 399 16.52 -43.27 20.21
N LEU A 400 15.33 -43.32 19.62
CA LEU A 400 14.48 -44.52 19.59
C LEU A 400 14.93 -45.56 18.56
N ASN A 401 15.66 -45.16 17.51
CA ASN A 401 16.22 -46.08 16.52
C ASN A 401 17.60 -46.65 16.90
N GLN A 402 18.12 -46.28 18.08
CA GLN A 402 19.40 -46.79 18.63
C GLN A 402 19.20 -47.76 19.81
N THR A 403 17.95 -48.01 20.20
CA THR A 403 17.52 -49.04 21.16
C THR A 403 16.72 -50.09 20.43
#